data_AF-A0A0D2AR41-F1
#
_entry.id   AF-A0A0D2AR41-F1
#
_cell.length_a   1.000
_cell.length_b   1.000
_cell.length_c   1.000
_cell.angle_alpha   90.00
_cell.angle_beta   90.00
_cell.angle_gamma   90.00
#
_symmetry.space_group_name_H-M   'P 1'
#
loop_
_entity.id
_entity.type
_entity.pdbx_description
1 polymer ?
#
loop_
_entity_poly.entity_id
_entity_poly.type
_entity_poly.pdbx_seq_one_letter_code
_entity_poly.pdbx_strand_id
1 'polypeptide(L)'
;MGIFHLRLADAANDFILLSPLDPFKDLGDYLCSDKIIHWFFCKTCGVRCFSFTGKGQVVDKDVDGETKTVWAPAEGFVEGKNGYLSVNATSLDAGQQGLDLREWHEKGWIHYLDTLDAKEETSWTKPHRGDFKNILESVSILGDENMNTSNRIVIYDG
;
A
#
# COMPACT_ATOMS: atom_id res chain seq x y z
N MET A 1 15.40 -2.18 2.65
CA MET A 1 14.16 -2.98 2.44
C MET A 1 13.21 -2.10 1.66
N GLY A 2 12.79 -2.47 0.45
CA GLY A 2 12.13 -1.54 -0.48
C GLY A 2 10.79 -0.96 -0.03
N ILE A 3 10.64 0.36 0.07
CA ILE A 3 9.40 1.06 0.42
C ILE A 3 8.93 1.97 -0.70
N PHE A 4 7.93 1.47 -1.43
CA PHE A 4 7.14 2.26 -2.36
C PHE A 4 5.68 2.23 -1.87
N HIS A 5 5.30 3.21 -1.06
CA HIS A 5 3.94 3.36 -0.56
C HIS A 5 2.99 3.78 -1.69
N LEU A 6 1.95 3.00 -1.91
CA LEU A 6 0.78 3.45 -2.65
C LEU A 6 -0.35 3.69 -1.64
N ARG A 7 -0.90 4.92 -1.66
CA ARG A 7 -2.05 5.30 -0.84
C ARG A 7 -3.29 5.27 -1.70
N LEU A 8 -4.34 4.68 -1.14
CA LEU A 8 -5.66 4.66 -1.73
C LEU A 8 -6.40 5.93 -1.35
N ALA A 9 -7.21 6.47 -2.26
CA ALA A 9 -8.08 7.60 -1.97
C ALA A 9 -9.10 7.24 -0.87
N ASP A 10 -9.69 6.05 -0.96
CA ASP A 10 -10.55 5.48 0.06
C ASP A 10 -10.11 4.06 0.44
N ALA A 11 -9.14 3.95 1.34
CA ALA A 11 -8.63 2.66 1.79
C ALA A 11 -9.69 1.74 2.41
N ALA A 12 -10.78 2.27 2.98
CA ALA A 12 -11.82 1.44 3.58
C ALA A 12 -12.64 0.67 2.53
N ASN A 13 -12.85 1.31 1.37
CA ASN A 13 -13.67 0.76 0.30
C ASN A 13 -12.85 0.13 -0.84
N ASP A 14 -11.67 0.68 -1.14
CA ASP A 14 -10.84 0.28 -2.28
C ASP A 14 -9.85 -0.85 -1.97
N PHE A 15 -9.56 -1.09 -0.68
CA PHE A 15 -8.70 -2.19 -0.26
C PHE A 15 -9.51 -3.43 0.13
N ILE A 16 -9.09 -4.58 -0.40
CA ILE A 16 -9.51 -5.90 0.06
C ILE A 16 -8.31 -6.83 0.04
N LEU A 17 -8.25 -7.76 0.99
CA LEU A 17 -7.29 -8.86 1.02
C LEU A 17 -8.07 -10.15 0.80
N LEU A 18 -7.83 -10.82 -0.33
CA LEU A 18 -8.50 -12.09 -0.64
C LEU A 18 -7.96 -13.23 0.22
N SER A 19 -6.65 -13.24 0.46
CA SER A 19 -5.97 -14.23 1.29
C SER A 19 -4.69 -13.63 1.88
N PRO A 20 -4.34 -13.94 3.13
CA PRO A 20 -5.13 -14.69 4.10
C PRO A 20 -6.27 -13.85 4.71
N LEU A 21 -7.28 -14.52 5.29
CA LEU A 21 -8.41 -13.84 5.96
C LEU A 21 -8.04 -13.26 7.33
N ASP A 22 -6.94 -13.72 7.93
CA ASP A 22 -6.38 -13.14 9.16
C ASP A 22 -4.91 -12.76 8.94
N PRO A 23 -4.62 -11.55 8.41
CA PRO A 23 -3.25 -11.13 8.14
C PRO A 23 -2.39 -11.03 9.40
N PHE A 24 -2.99 -10.80 10.58
CA PHE A 24 -2.25 -10.70 11.84
C PHE A 24 -1.68 -12.04 12.30
N LYS A 25 -2.30 -13.14 11.88
CA LYS A 25 -1.86 -14.49 12.22
C LYS A 25 -1.06 -15.12 11.09
N ASP A 26 -1.54 -14.99 9.87
CA ASP A 26 -1.10 -15.80 8.75
C ASP A 26 0.04 -15.15 7.97
N LEU A 27 0.10 -13.82 7.89
CA LEU A 27 1.25 -13.10 7.32
C LEU A 27 2.38 -12.94 8.35
N GLY A 28 3.58 -12.69 7.84
CA GLY A 28 4.68 -12.20 8.66
C GLY A 28 4.38 -10.75 9.04
N ASP A 29 4.66 -10.40 10.29
CA ASP A 29 4.37 -9.07 10.83
C ASP A 29 5.66 -8.46 11.41
N TYR A 30 6.15 -7.42 10.77
CA TYR A 30 7.24 -6.61 11.30
C TYR A 30 6.67 -5.33 11.91
N LEU A 31 6.79 -5.20 13.23
CA LEU A 31 6.30 -4.05 13.97
C LEU A 31 7.38 -2.96 14.03
N CYS A 32 7.05 -1.78 13.50
CA CYS A 32 7.94 -0.61 13.50
C CYS A 32 7.65 0.36 14.65
N SER A 33 8.69 1.07 15.10
CA SER A 33 8.60 2.16 16.08
C SER A 33 7.87 1.74 17.36
N ASP A 34 6.83 2.46 17.77
CA ASP A 34 6.00 2.20 18.97
C ASP A 34 5.16 0.91 18.87
N LYS A 35 5.45 0.04 17.88
CA LYS A 35 4.75 -1.22 17.60
C LYS A 35 3.28 -1.01 17.24
N ILE A 36 3.01 0.12 16.60
CA ILE A 36 1.65 0.50 16.18
C ILE A 36 1.41 0.06 14.73
N ILE A 37 2.41 0.24 13.86
CA ILE A 37 2.31 -0.05 12.42
C ILE A 37 2.79 -1.46 12.14
N HIS A 38 1.88 -2.27 11.61
CA HIS A 38 2.14 -3.62 11.12
C HIS A 38 2.67 -3.54 9.68
N TRP A 39 3.84 -4.10 9.42
CA TRP A 39 4.37 -4.28 8.07
C TRP A 39 4.19 -5.74 7.69
N PHE A 40 3.10 -6.02 6.97
CA PHE A 40 2.77 -7.39 6.57
C PHE A 40 3.59 -7.84 5.38
N PHE A 41 4.15 -9.04 5.48
CA PHE A 41 4.95 -9.67 4.42
C PHE A 41 4.63 -11.16 4.28
N CYS A 42 4.82 -11.71 3.09
CA CYS A 42 4.68 -13.14 2.85
C CYS A 42 5.83 -13.90 3.54
N LYS A 43 5.51 -14.87 4.39
CA LYS A 43 6.51 -15.69 5.12
C LYS A 43 7.35 -16.57 4.19
N THR A 44 6.86 -16.85 2.98
CA THR A 44 7.52 -17.72 2.00
C THR A 44 8.51 -16.95 1.13
N CYS A 45 8.08 -15.87 0.48
CA CYS A 45 8.93 -15.10 -0.44
C CYS A 45 9.56 -13.85 0.17
N GLY A 46 9.16 -13.46 1.38
CA GLY A 46 9.68 -12.28 2.07
C GLY A 46 9.21 -10.93 1.51
N VAL A 47 8.34 -10.93 0.48
CA VAL A 47 7.81 -9.71 -0.12
C VAL A 47 6.87 -9.03 0.86
N ARG A 48 7.11 -7.74 1.15
CA ARG A 48 6.20 -6.90 1.93
C ARG A 48 5.02 -6.49 1.05
N CYS A 49 3.81 -6.75 1.51
CA CYS A 49 2.59 -6.56 0.72
C CYS A 49 1.93 -5.22 1.04
N PHE A 50 1.64 -4.96 2.32
CA PHE A 50 0.99 -3.73 2.76
C PHE A 50 1.34 -3.42 4.22
N SER A 51 1.13 -2.16 4.61
CA SER A 51 1.25 -1.70 5.99
C SER A 51 -0.13 -1.31 6.52
N PHE A 52 -0.42 -1.66 7.77
CA PHE A 52 -1.72 -1.41 8.36
C PHE A 52 -1.63 -0.98 9.84
N THR A 53 -2.49 -0.04 10.23
CA THR A 53 -2.87 0.23 11.63
C THR A 53 -4.38 0.33 11.72
N GLY A 54 -4.94 -0.06 12.86
CA GLY A 54 -6.38 0.02 13.11
C GLY A 54 -7.02 -1.36 13.25
N LYS A 55 -8.32 -1.43 13.01
CA LYS A 55 -9.10 -2.68 13.11
C LYS A 55 -9.44 -3.19 11.72
N GLY A 56 -9.25 -4.48 11.50
CA GLY A 56 -9.73 -5.19 10.32
C GLY A 56 -10.97 -6.03 10.62
N GLN A 57 -11.64 -6.48 9.57
CA GLN A 57 -12.78 -7.37 9.63
C GLN A 57 -12.81 -8.33 8.45
N VAL A 58 -13.42 -9.49 8.65
CA VAL A 58 -13.75 -10.44 7.58
C VAL A 58 -15.19 -10.17 7.15
N VAL A 59 -15.39 -9.93 5.86
CA VAL A 59 -16.69 -9.57 5.28
C VAL A 59 -16.84 -10.22 3.90
N ASP A 60 -18.08 -10.47 3.50
CA ASP A 60 -18.38 -10.87 2.13
C ASP A 60 -18.52 -9.61 1.26
N LYS A 61 -17.70 -9.51 0.21
CA LYS A 61 -17.76 -8.43 -0.79
C LYS A 61 -17.91 -9.02 -2.18
N ASP A 62 -18.60 -8.30 -3.05
CA ASP A 62 -18.59 -8.59 -4.49
C ASP A 62 -17.20 -8.28 -5.04
N VAL A 63 -16.54 -9.26 -5.66
CA VAL A 63 -15.24 -9.17 -6.31
C VAL A 63 -15.41 -9.72 -7.73
N ASP A 64 -15.39 -8.82 -8.72
CA ASP A 64 -15.54 -9.12 -10.15
C ASP A 64 -16.84 -9.89 -10.49
N GLY A 65 -17.94 -9.56 -9.80
CA GLY A 65 -19.25 -10.19 -10.01
C GLY A 65 -19.45 -11.49 -9.22
N GLU A 66 -18.49 -11.88 -8.37
CA GLU A 66 -18.60 -13.02 -7.47
C GLU A 66 -18.51 -12.57 -6.01
N THR A 67 -19.43 -13.03 -5.17
CA THR A 67 -19.32 -12.82 -3.71
C THR A 67 -18.15 -13.64 -3.16
N LYS A 68 -17.16 -12.95 -2.59
CA LYS A 68 -16.01 -13.57 -1.92
C LYS A 68 -15.91 -13.10 -0.47
N THR A 69 -15.57 -14.03 0.41
CA THR A 69 -15.16 -13.69 1.79
C THR A 69 -13.75 -13.11 1.74
N VAL A 70 -13.58 -11.90 2.25
CA VAL A 70 -12.32 -11.14 2.19
C VAL A 70 -12.03 -10.50 3.54
N TRP A 71 -10.77 -10.13 3.76
CA TRP A 71 -10.39 -9.23 4.85
C TRP A 71 -10.34 -7.78 4.35
N ALA A 72 -10.79 -6.83 5.14
CA ALA A 72 -10.76 -5.41 4.83
C ALA A 72 -10.63 -4.58 6.12
N PRO A 73 -10.31 -3.28 6.03
CA PRO A 73 -10.47 -2.36 7.14
C PRO A 73 -11.90 -2.41 7.71
N ALA A 74 -12.02 -2.28 9.02
CA ALA A 74 -13.31 -2.30 9.71
C ALA A 74 -14.18 -1.10 9.32
N GLU A 75 -15.50 -1.24 9.51
CA GLU A 75 -16.43 -0.14 9.33
C GLU A 75 -16.02 1.08 10.19
N GLY A 76 -16.07 2.27 9.59
CA GLY A 76 -15.63 3.51 10.23
C GLY A 76 -14.12 3.74 10.22
N PHE A 77 -13.34 2.95 9.47
CA PHE A 77 -11.93 3.26 9.19
C PHE A 77 -11.79 4.62 8.48
N VAL A 78 -10.91 5.47 8.99
CA VAL A 78 -10.58 6.79 8.46
C VAL A 78 -9.07 6.97 8.54
N GLU A 79 -8.44 6.99 7.37
CA GLU A 79 -7.01 7.16 7.19
C GLU A 79 -6.48 8.40 7.93
N GLY A 80 -5.40 8.25 8.69
CA GLY A 80 -4.79 9.32 9.48
C GLY A 80 -5.52 9.68 10.78
N LYS A 81 -6.73 9.18 11.01
CA LYS A 81 -7.51 9.43 12.23
C LYS A 81 -7.53 8.22 13.17
N ASN A 82 -7.93 7.06 12.67
CA ASN A 82 -8.03 5.83 13.47
C ASN A 82 -7.34 4.63 12.82
N GLY A 83 -6.62 4.87 11.73
CA GLY A 83 -5.86 3.85 11.03
C GLY A 83 -4.96 4.44 9.95
N TYR A 84 -4.17 3.57 9.36
CA TYR A 84 -3.26 3.85 8.26
C TYR A 84 -3.19 2.62 7.39
N LEU A 85 -3.31 2.79 6.08
CA LEU A 85 -3.13 1.71 5.11
C LEU A 85 -2.30 2.21 3.94
N SER A 86 -1.28 1.42 3.59
CA SER A 86 -0.55 1.61 2.34
C SER A 86 -0.19 0.26 1.72
N VAL A 87 -0.29 0.17 0.41
CA VAL A 87 0.17 -1.01 -0.33
C VAL A 87 1.60 -0.77 -0.76
N ASN A 88 2.43 -1.81 -0.77
CA ASN A 88 3.73 -1.74 -1.39
C ASN A 88 3.57 -1.85 -2.92
N ALA A 89 3.82 -0.78 -3.67
CA ALA A 89 3.63 -0.78 -5.12
C ALA A 89 4.49 -1.84 -5.83
N THR A 90 5.60 -2.25 -5.22
CA THR A 90 6.47 -3.32 -5.75
C THR A 90 5.86 -4.73 -5.66
N SER A 91 4.77 -4.90 -4.91
CA SER A 91 4.02 -6.16 -4.85
C SER A 91 2.80 -6.19 -5.76
N LEU A 92 2.57 -5.15 -6.58
CA LEU A 92 1.48 -5.13 -7.56
C LEU A 92 1.84 -6.02 -8.76
N ASP A 93 0.83 -6.64 -9.36
CA ASP A 93 1.00 -7.42 -10.57
C ASP A 93 1.40 -6.50 -11.73
N ALA A 94 2.50 -6.82 -12.42
CA ALA A 94 3.03 -6.01 -13.52
C ALA A 94 2.06 -5.88 -14.72
N GLY A 95 1.10 -6.80 -14.86
CA GLY A 95 0.05 -6.77 -15.86
C GLY A 95 -1.23 -6.08 -15.41
N GLN A 96 -1.30 -5.54 -14.19
CA GLN A 96 -2.48 -4.86 -13.69
C GLN A 96 -2.80 -3.62 -14.55
N GLN A 97 -4.05 -3.53 -15.02
CA GLN A 97 -4.50 -2.35 -15.78
C GLN A 97 -4.32 -1.08 -14.94
N GLY A 98 -3.70 -0.06 -15.55
CA GLY A 98 -3.43 1.24 -14.91
C GLY A 98 -2.12 1.31 -14.13
N LEU A 99 -1.34 0.23 -14.06
CA LEU A 99 0.00 0.23 -13.48
C LEU A 99 1.07 0.52 -14.55
N ASP A 100 1.41 1.79 -14.72
CA ASP A 100 2.57 2.23 -15.49
C ASP A 100 3.33 3.29 -14.68
N LEU A 101 4.48 2.90 -14.11
CA LEU A 101 5.29 3.80 -13.27
C LEU A 101 5.85 5.00 -14.05
N ARG A 102 6.03 4.86 -15.37
CA ARG A 102 6.49 5.95 -16.23
C ARG A 102 5.36 6.97 -16.39
N GLU A 103 4.15 6.49 -16.67
CA GLU A 103 2.95 7.32 -16.74
C GLU A 103 2.71 8.04 -15.40
N TRP A 104 2.80 7.33 -14.28
CA TRP A 104 2.59 7.92 -12.95
C TRP A 104 3.63 9.01 -12.64
N HIS A 105 4.89 8.79 -13.01
CA HIS A 105 5.93 9.80 -12.91
C HIS A 105 5.63 11.02 -13.80
N GLU A 106 5.30 10.81 -15.07
CA GLU A 106 5.02 11.88 -16.03
C GLU A 106 3.79 12.71 -15.65
N LYS A 107 2.80 12.09 -14.99
CA LYS A 107 1.63 12.77 -14.43
C LYS A 107 1.88 13.47 -13.09
N GLY A 108 3.06 13.30 -12.50
CA GLY A 108 3.40 13.91 -11.20
C GLY A 108 2.65 13.29 -10.03
N TRP A 109 2.27 12.01 -10.12
CA TRP A 109 1.57 11.30 -9.04
C TRP A 109 2.52 10.70 -7.99
N ILE A 110 3.83 10.80 -8.25
CA ILE A 110 4.87 10.22 -7.42
C ILE A 110 5.52 11.31 -6.57
N HIS A 111 5.50 11.08 -5.26
CA HIS A 111 6.23 11.88 -4.28
C HIS A 111 7.49 11.13 -3.86
N TYR A 112 8.57 11.88 -3.81
CA TYR A 112 9.85 11.48 -3.27
C TYR A 112 10.01 12.11 -1.89
N LEU A 113 10.29 11.28 -0.89
CA LEU A 113 10.56 11.74 0.48
C LEU A 113 12.06 11.64 0.74
N ASP A 114 12.67 12.70 1.26
CA ASP A 114 14.03 12.66 1.78
C ASP A 114 14.04 11.93 3.12
N THR A 115 14.25 10.62 3.08
CA THR A 115 14.38 9.78 4.27
C THR A 115 15.82 9.56 4.70
N LEU A 116 16.81 10.02 3.91
CA LEU A 116 18.22 9.82 4.22
C LEU A 116 18.68 10.76 5.33
N ASP A 117 18.48 12.06 5.16
CA ASP A 117 18.86 13.05 6.18
C ASP A 117 17.74 14.03 6.56
N ALA A 118 16.57 13.92 5.93
CA ALA A 118 15.37 14.70 6.23
C ALA A 118 15.64 16.21 6.23
N LYS A 119 16.46 16.66 5.27
CA LYS A 119 16.84 18.07 5.09
C LYS A 119 16.09 18.74 3.96
N GLU A 120 15.69 17.97 2.96
CA GLU A 120 14.94 18.45 1.81
C GLU A 120 13.44 18.25 2.02
N GLU A 121 12.63 19.19 1.49
CA GLU A 121 11.18 19.01 1.45
C GLU A 121 10.78 17.95 0.43
N THR A 122 9.60 17.34 0.62
CA THR A 122 9.01 16.40 -0.34
C THR A 122 9.03 16.93 -1.76
N SER A 123 9.57 16.12 -2.68
CA SER A 123 9.65 16.46 -4.10
C SER A 123 8.62 15.69 -4.93
N TRP A 124 7.96 16.40 -5.85
CA TRP A 124 7.00 15.81 -6.80
C TRP A 124 7.56 15.55 -8.19
N THR A 125 8.81 15.95 -8.41
CA THR A 125 9.38 16.02 -9.77
C THR A 125 10.63 15.18 -9.94
N LYS A 126 11.35 14.93 -8.85
CA LYS A 126 12.59 14.15 -8.89
C LYS A 126 12.90 13.51 -7.54
N PRO A 127 13.61 12.38 -7.54
CA PRO A 127 14.16 11.79 -6.32
C PRO A 127 15.22 12.68 -5.65
N HIS A 128 15.36 12.53 -4.34
CA HIS A 128 16.39 13.15 -3.52
C HIS A 128 17.74 12.44 -3.66
N ARG A 129 18.79 13.09 -3.16
CA ARG A 129 20.14 12.51 -3.15
C ARG A 129 20.20 11.35 -2.16
N GLY A 130 20.27 10.15 -2.70
CA GLY A 130 20.29 8.92 -1.89
C GLY A 130 19.15 8.00 -2.29
N ASP A 131 18.05 8.57 -2.79
CA ASP A 131 16.88 7.83 -3.23
C ASP A 131 17.18 6.84 -4.35
N PHE A 132 18.25 6.96 -5.15
CA PHE A 132 18.58 5.92 -6.15
C PHE A 132 19.47 4.79 -5.60
N LYS A 133 20.29 5.06 -4.57
CA LYS A 133 21.02 4.01 -3.83
C LYS A 133 20.12 3.31 -2.80
N ASN A 134 19.12 4.05 -2.33
CA ASN A 134 18.05 3.67 -1.43
C ASN A 134 16.69 3.88 -2.12
N ILE A 135 16.52 3.49 -3.41
CA ILE A 135 15.19 3.43 -4.10
C ILE A 135 14.19 2.65 -3.25
N LEU A 136 14.78 1.88 -2.36
CA LEU A 136 14.19 1.10 -1.33
C LEU A 136 13.61 1.87 -0.12
N GLU A 137 13.62 3.20 0.02
CA GLU A 137 13.27 3.79 1.33
C GLU A 137 12.05 4.72 1.36
N SER A 138 11.65 5.39 0.27
CA SER A 138 10.40 6.17 0.32
C SER A 138 9.97 6.81 -1.00
N VAL A 139 9.12 6.10 -1.73
CA VAL A 139 8.29 6.71 -2.76
C VAL A 139 6.84 6.60 -2.31
N SER A 140 6.05 7.67 -2.42
CA SER A 140 4.61 7.64 -2.08
C SER A 140 3.75 8.10 -3.26
N ILE A 141 2.64 7.43 -3.51
CA ILE A 141 1.60 7.91 -4.42
C ILE A 141 0.37 8.26 -3.60
N LEU A 142 -0.15 9.46 -3.76
CA LEU A 142 -1.46 9.85 -3.22
C LEU A 142 -2.51 9.65 -4.31
N GLY A 143 -3.55 8.88 -4.02
CA GLY A 143 -4.74 8.84 -4.87
C GLY A 143 -5.40 10.21 -4.90
N ASP A 144 -5.31 10.90 -6.03
CA ASP A 144 -6.14 12.06 -6.37
C ASP A 144 -7.50 11.57 -6.91
N GLU A 145 -8.55 12.40 -6.85
CA GLU A 145 -9.87 12.12 -7.43
C GLU A 145 -9.81 11.89 -8.96
N ASN A 146 -8.71 12.33 -9.59
CA ASN A 146 -8.38 12.09 -11.01
C ASN A 146 -7.58 10.79 -11.26
N MET A 147 -7.04 10.16 -10.21
CA MET A 147 -6.52 8.80 -10.30
C MET A 147 -7.71 7.85 -10.22
N ASN A 148 -8.13 7.31 -11.37
CA ASN A 148 -9.06 6.19 -11.39
C ASN A 148 -8.33 4.91 -10.92
N THR A 149 -7.97 4.87 -9.64
CA THR A 149 -7.53 3.65 -8.94
C THR A 149 -8.72 2.90 -8.35
N SER A 150 -9.93 3.05 -8.91
CA SER A 150 -11.08 2.17 -8.62
C SER A 150 -10.78 0.68 -8.93
N ASN A 151 -9.58 0.37 -9.39
CA ASN A 151 -9.04 -0.97 -9.47
C ASN A 151 -8.66 -1.44 -8.07
N ARG A 152 -9.63 -2.08 -7.41
CA ARG A 152 -9.46 -2.96 -6.24
C ARG A 152 -8.07 -3.60 -6.28
N ILE A 153 -7.24 -3.28 -5.30
CA ILE A 153 -5.92 -3.93 -5.21
C ILE A 153 -6.14 -5.32 -4.66
N VAL A 154 -6.08 -6.31 -5.55
CA VAL A 154 -6.18 -7.71 -5.20
C VAL A 154 -4.78 -8.24 -4.95
N ILE A 155 -4.45 -8.49 -3.68
CA ILE A 155 -3.23 -9.19 -3.31
C ILE A 155 -3.53 -10.69 -3.36
N TYR A 156 -3.04 -11.36 -4.40
CA TYR A 156 -3.04 -12.83 -4.49
C TYR A 156 -1.91 -13.39 -3.63
N ASP A 157 -2.16 -14.53 -2.98
CA ASP A 157 -1.08 -15.38 -2.50
C ASP A 157 -0.49 -16.14 -3.71
N GLY A 158 0.83 -16.31 -3.70
CA GLY A 158 1.57 -16.98 -4.79
C GLY A 158 1.29 -18.48 -4.88
#